data_AF-A0A8I0T709-F1
#
_entry.id   AF-A0A8I0T709-F1
#
_cell.length_a   1.000
_cell.length_b   1.000
_cell.length_c   1.000
_cell.angle_alpha   90.00
_cell.angle_beta   90.00
_cell.angle_gamma   90.00
#
_symmetry.space_group_name_H-M   'P 1'
#
loop_
_entity.id
_entity.type
_entity.pdbx_description
1 polymer ?
#
loop_
_entity_poly.entity_id
_entity_poly.type
_entity_poly.pdbx_seq_one_letter_code
_entity_poly.pdbx_strand_id
1 'polypeptide(L)'
;MINKNTLIAVYESVLITLLNERKSALHFYINQNAFSHMSLSVEFWHYDINWQIHSHPETHFSPHQHFLAAPFITLSDFEEDHSHVYELRDIMESWEKLEQDGDGTLEDRLCLLSHEALAEALNKNTVKSLLLTLFSENPALQTKLLHELVIVKDPDGRFDKNFMNVAA
;
A
#
# COMPACT_ATOMS: atom_id res chain seq x y z
N MET A 1 15.82 6.77 -16.11
CA MET A 1 15.40 5.63 -15.27
C MET A 1 15.57 6.03 -13.82
N ILE A 2 14.48 6.03 -13.04
CA ILE A 2 14.50 6.46 -11.64
C ILE A 2 15.22 5.39 -10.81
N ASN A 3 16.05 5.84 -9.87
CA ASN A 3 16.73 4.95 -8.94
C ASN A 3 15.72 4.46 -7.88
N LYS A 4 15.79 3.16 -7.53
CA LYS A 4 14.99 2.53 -6.46
C LYS A 4 14.97 3.36 -5.17
N ASN A 5 16.09 3.93 -4.75
CA ASN A 5 16.18 4.75 -3.53
C ASN A 5 15.35 6.03 -3.60
N THR A 6 15.30 6.67 -4.77
CA THR A 6 14.44 7.84 -4.99
C THR A 6 12.98 7.43 -4.89
N LEU A 7 12.61 6.34 -5.55
CA LEU A 7 11.25 5.80 -5.52
C LEU A 7 10.82 5.42 -4.09
N ILE A 8 11.70 4.79 -3.30
CA ILE A 8 11.47 4.49 -1.88
C ILE A 8 11.18 5.77 -1.08
N ALA A 9 11.93 6.84 -1.30
CA ALA A 9 11.74 8.10 -0.56
C ALA A 9 10.42 8.81 -0.92
N VAL A 10 10.03 8.77 -2.19
CA VAL A 10 8.74 9.29 -2.66
C VAL A 10 7.60 8.46 -2.07
N TYR A 11 7.69 7.12 -2.14
CA TYR A 11 6.72 6.25 -1.47
C TYR A 11 6.64 6.54 0.03
N GLU A 12 7.75 6.61 0.75
CA GLU A 12 7.73 6.89 2.19
C GLU A 12 6.95 8.17 2.51
N SER A 13 7.18 9.23 1.74
CA SER A 13 6.50 10.52 1.91
C SER A 13 4.99 10.39 1.65
N VAL A 14 4.61 9.74 0.55
CA VAL A 14 3.20 9.48 0.20
C VAL A 14 2.51 8.63 1.26
N LEU A 15 3.13 7.52 1.69
CA LEU A 15 2.59 6.61 2.70
C LEU A 15 2.31 7.34 4.02
N ILE A 16 3.21 8.21 4.47
CA ILE A 16 3.01 9.01 5.69
C ILE A 16 1.78 9.91 5.55
N THR A 17 1.65 10.61 4.43
CA THR A 17 0.52 11.51 4.16
C THR A 17 -0.80 10.72 4.14
N LEU A 18 -0.88 9.66 3.36
CA LEU A 18 -2.09 8.84 3.25
C LEU A 18 -2.51 8.24 4.61
N LEU A 19 -1.55 7.77 5.41
CA LEU A 19 -1.82 7.26 6.76
C LEU A 19 -2.39 8.34 7.69
N ASN A 20 -1.92 9.58 7.57
CA ASN A 20 -2.41 10.68 8.38
C ASN A 20 -3.81 11.12 7.94
N GLU A 21 -4.04 11.27 6.63
CA GLU A 21 -5.32 11.70 6.07
C GLU A 21 -6.44 10.67 6.30
N ARG A 22 -6.11 9.37 6.23
CA ARG A 22 -7.09 8.28 6.38
C ARG A 22 -7.06 7.62 7.76
N LYS A 23 -6.43 8.26 8.75
CA LYS A 23 -6.26 7.72 10.12
C LYS A 23 -7.58 7.32 10.79
N SER A 24 -8.60 8.17 10.73
CA SER A 24 -9.90 7.93 11.38
C SER A 24 -10.62 6.72 10.77
N ALA A 25 -10.53 6.59 9.46
CA ALA A 25 -11.11 5.49 8.71
C ALA A 25 -10.36 4.17 9.01
N LEU A 26 -9.02 4.21 9.11
CA LEU A 26 -8.20 3.04 9.49
C LEU A 26 -8.55 2.59 10.91
N HIS A 27 -8.64 3.52 11.84
CA HIS A 27 -9.04 3.27 13.22
C HIS A 27 -10.42 2.60 13.29
N PHE A 28 -11.38 3.04 12.48
CA PHE A 28 -12.71 2.43 12.44
C PHE A 28 -12.65 0.95 12.05
N TYR A 29 -11.92 0.59 10.99
CA TYR A 29 -11.86 -0.79 10.52
C TYR A 29 -10.96 -1.69 11.37
N ILE A 30 -9.79 -1.20 11.81
CA ILE A 30 -8.83 -1.96 12.63
C ILE A 30 -9.47 -2.39 13.95
N ASN A 31 -10.32 -1.56 14.55
CA ASN A 31 -10.93 -1.87 15.84
C ASN A 31 -12.18 -2.75 15.76
N GLN A 32 -12.59 -3.19 14.56
CA GLN A 32 -13.65 -4.18 14.43
C GLN A 32 -13.11 -5.58 14.76
N ASN A 33 -13.92 -6.40 15.44
CA ASN A 33 -13.57 -7.80 15.74
C ASN A 33 -13.21 -8.61 14.49
N ALA A 34 -13.77 -8.26 13.32
CA ALA A 34 -13.48 -8.91 12.05
C ALA A 34 -11.99 -8.81 11.66
N PHE A 35 -11.27 -7.77 12.10
CA PHE A 35 -9.89 -7.52 11.69
C PHE A 35 -8.87 -8.54 12.26
N SER A 36 -9.21 -9.30 13.32
CA SER A 36 -8.31 -10.30 13.91
C SER A 36 -7.84 -11.38 12.92
N HIS A 37 -8.54 -11.56 11.80
CA HIS A 37 -8.26 -12.55 10.76
C HIS A 37 -7.76 -11.93 9.44
N MET A 38 -7.36 -10.66 9.43
CA MET A 38 -7.19 -9.88 8.19
C MET A 38 -5.89 -9.10 8.11
N SER A 39 -5.61 -8.58 6.91
CA SER A 39 -4.42 -7.79 6.58
C SER A 39 -4.81 -6.59 5.72
N LEU A 40 -4.03 -5.53 5.81
CA LEU A 40 -4.07 -4.37 4.93
C LEU A 40 -3.28 -4.67 3.65
N SER A 41 -3.95 -4.69 2.51
CA SER A 41 -3.31 -4.77 1.20
C SER A 41 -2.89 -3.38 0.75
N VAL A 42 -1.66 -3.25 0.25
CA VAL A 42 -1.19 -2.07 -0.46
C VAL A 42 -0.69 -2.53 -1.83
N GLU A 43 -1.44 -2.18 -2.86
CA GLU A 43 -1.28 -2.71 -4.21
C GLU A 43 -0.85 -1.58 -5.13
N PHE A 44 0.17 -1.84 -5.96
CA PHE A 44 0.47 -0.97 -7.10
C PHE A 44 -0.23 -1.54 -8.33
N TRP A 45 -1.13 -0.77 -8.93
CA TRP A 45 -1.92 -1.23 -10.05
C TRP A 45 -2.23 -0.10 -11.01
N HIS A 46 -2.05 -0.32 -12.31
CA HIS A 46 -2.31 0.67 -13.36
C HIS A 46 -1.76 2.08 -13.02
N TYR A 47 -0.51 2.14 -12.53
CA TYR A 47 0.15 3.40 -12.18
C TYR A 47 -0.50 4.17 -11.02
N ASP A 48 -1.26 3.49 -10.17
CA ASP A 48 -1.87 4.02 -8.95
C ASP A 48 -1.50 3.11 -7.75
N ILE A 49 -1.65 3.62 -6.53
CA ILE A 49 -1.62 2.82 -5.30
C ILE A 49 -3.04 2.67 -4.75
N ASN A 50 -3.47 1.42 -4.60
CA ASN A 50 -4.73 1.09 -3.95
C ASN A 50 -4.48 0.41 -2.60
N TRP A 51 -5.15 0.89 -1.57
CA TRP A 51 -5.18 0.24 -0.26
C TRP A 51 -6.50 -0.46 -0.10
N GLN A 52 -6.46 -1.70 0.37
CA GLN A 52 -7.67 -2.50 0.56
C GLN A 52 -7.62 -3.23 1.90
N ILE A 53 -8.76 -3.35 2.54
CA ILE A 53 -8.91 -4.17 3.74
C ILE A 53 -9.60 -5.47 3.32
N HIS A 54 -8.84 -6.57 3.30
CA HIS A 54 -9.34 -7.85 2.81
C HIS A 54 -10.24 -8.52 3.86
N SER A 55 -11.51 -8.69 3.52
CA SER A 55 -12.46 -9.45 4.33
C SER A 55 -12.28 -10.96 4.11
N HIS A 56 -12.19 -11.75 5.17
CA HIS A 56 -12.20 -13.21 5.07
C HIS A 56 -13.63 -13.69 4.74
N PRO A 57 -13.83 -14.76 3.96
CA PRO A 57 -15.17 -15.24 3.61
C PRO A 57 -16.10 -15.52 4.81
N GLU A 58 -15.50 -15.82 5.97
CA GLU A 58 -16.21 -16.13 7.21
C GLU A 58 -16.49 -14.89 8.10
N THR A 59 -15.96 -13.72 7.75
CA THR A 59 -16.08 -12.49 8.54
C THR A 59 -16.26 -11.25 7.66
N HIS A 60 -17.25 -10.42 8.00
CA HIS A 60 -17.55 -9.19 7.26
C HIS A 60 -17.39 -7.96 8.15
N PHE A 61 -16.84 -6.88 7.58
CA PHE A 61 -16.84 -5.59 8.26
C PHE A 61 -18.23 -4.98 8.28
N SER A 62 -18.53 -4.30 9.39
CA SER A 62 -19.57 -3.28 9.37
C SER A 62 -19.10 -2.13 8.49
N PRO A 63 -19.91 -1.67 7.52
CA PRO A 63 -19.51 -0.59 6.62
C PRO A 63 -19.38 0.73 7.39
N HIS A 64 -18.38 1.53 7.02
CA HIS A 64 -18.31 2.92 7.47
C HIS A 64 -19.29 3.77 6.64
N GLN A 65 -19.85 4.83 7.22
CA GLN A 65 -20.84 5.68 6.53
C GLN A 65 -20.25 6.51 5.39
N HIS A 66 -18.94 6.77 5.43
CA HIS A 66 -18.25 7.67 4.51
C HIS A 66 -17.03 7.04 3.80
N PHE A 67 -16.61 5.85 4.21
CA PHE A 67 -15.39 5.22 3.71
C PHE A 67 -15.70 3.80 3.29
N LEU A 68 -15.17 3.37 2.16
CA LEU A 68 -15.29 2.00 1.68
C LEU A 68 -14.14 1.16 2.24
N ALA A 69 -14.34 -0.15 2.40
CA ALA A 69 -13.27 -1.06 2.81
C ALA A 69 -12.35 -1.47 1.65
N ALA A 70 -12.82 -1.32 0.40
CA ALA A 70 -12.08 -1.64 -0.82
C ALA A 70 -12.67 -0.88 -2.04
N PRO A 71 -11.87 -0.03 -2.74
CA PRO A 71 -10.62 0.53 -2.27
C PRO A 71 -10.88 1.49 -1.08
N PHE A 72 -10.00 1.42 -0.10
CA PHE A 72 -10.03 2.23 1.11
C PHE A 72 -9.19 3.52 0.95
N ILE A 73 -8.11 3.46 0.16
CA ILE A 73 -7.34 4.62 -0.33
C ILE A 73 -7.02 4.36 -1.80
N THR A 74 -7.25 5.36 -2.64
CA THR A 74 -6.70 5.44 -4.00
C THR A 74 -5.80 6.68 -4.06
N LEU A 75 -4.58 6.58 -4.61
CA LEU A 75 -3.59 7.67 -4.56
C LEU A 75 -4.15 8.95 -5.19
N SER A 76 -4.85 8.79 -6.31
CA SER A 76 -5.42 9.89 -7.10
C SER A 76 -6.41 10.76 -6.34
N ASP A 77 -7.03 10.26 -5.26
CA ASP A 77 -7.92 11.06 -4.38
C ASP A 77 -7.17 12.19 -3.64
N PHE A 78 -5.84 12.13 -3.57
CA PHE A 78 -5.00 12.99 -2.73
C PHE A 78 -4.09 13.93 -3.51
N GLU A 79 -4.24 13.96 -4.83
CA GLU A 79 -3.37 14.74 -5.71
C GLU A 79 -3.46 16.24 -5.44
N GLU A 80 -4.67 16.80 -5.40
CA GLU A 80 -4.89 18.26 -5.35
C GLU A 80 -4.22 18.96 -4.16
N ASP A 81 -4.07 18.27 -3.03
CA ASP A 81 -3.61 18.86 -1.77
C ASP A 81 -2.14 18.50 -1.43
N HIS A 82 -1.48 17.61 -2.18
CA HIS A 82 -0.20 17.05 -1.79
C HIS A 82 0.81 16.92 -2.94
N SER A 83 1.77 17.86 -3.02
CA SER A 83 2.77 17.94 -4.10
C SER A 83 3.64 16.69 -4.31
N HIS A 84 3.86 15.89 -3.28
CA HIS A 84 4.64 14.65 -3.36
C HIS A 84 3.80 13.46 -3.87
N VAL A 85 2.47 13.55 -3.79
CA VAL A 85 1.55 12.60 -4.46
C VAL A 85 1.64 12.81 -5.97
N TYR A 86 1.68 14.06 -6.42
CA TYR A 86 1.95 14.39 -7.83
C TYR A 86 3.30 13.85 -8.31
N GLU A 87 4.36 13.96 -7.50
CA GLU A 87 5.68 13.43 -7.87
C GLU A 87 5.63 11.91 -8.15
N LEU A 88 4.93 11.15 -7.29
CA LEU A 88 4.80 9.71 -7.49
C LEU A 88 4.02 9.39 -8.77
N ARG A 89 2.91 10.09 -9.01
CA ARG A 89 2.13 9.92 -10.24
C ARG A 89 2.95 10.24 -11.48
N ASP A 90 3.67 11.37 -11.49
CA ASP A 90 4.51 11.78 -12.63
C ASP A 90 5.60 10.73 -12.93
N ILE A 91 6.15 10.08 -11.89
CA ILE A 91 7.05 8.94 -12.03
C ILE A 91 6.35 7.78 -12.74
N MET A 92 5.16 7.40 -12.28
CA MET A 92 4.42 6.25 -12.81
C MET A 92 3.90 6.51 -14.24
N GLU A 93 3.39 7.71 -14.54
CA GLU A 93 3.03 8.12 -15.91
C GLU A 93 4.24 8.12 -16.87
N SER A 94 5.43 8.43 -16.36
CA SER A 94 6.65 8.36 -17.17
C SER A 94 6.99 6.92 -17.59
N TRP A 95 6.52 5.93 -16.83
CA TRP A 95 6.70 4.51 -17.14
C TRP A 95 5.71 4.02 -18.18
N GLU A 96 4.44 4.46 -18.14
CA GLU A 96 3.45 4.14 -19.17
C GLU A 96 3.94 4.51 -20.57
N LYS A 97 4.58 5.68 -20.70
CA LYS A 97 5.18 6.15 -21.96
C LYS A 97 6.34 5.26 -22.42
N LEU A 98 7.10 4.68 -21.50
CA LEU A 98 8.22 3.78 -21.81
C LEU A 98 7.73 2.38 -22.20
N GLU A 99 6.58 1.95 -21.68
CA GLU A 99 5.98 0.65 -21.97
C GLU A 99 5.40 0.59 -23.38
N GLN A 100 4.80 1.68 -23.86
CA GLN A 100 4.28 1.79 -25.24
C GLN A 100 5.36 1.54 -26.32
N ASP A 101 6.64 1.70 -25.96
CA ASP A 101 7.80 1.55 -26.86
C ASP A 101 8.55 0.21 -26.69
N GLY A 102 8.16 -0.66 -25.75
CA GLY A 102 8.92 -1.84 -25.34
C GLY A 102 8.30 -3.20 -25.64
N ASP A 103 9.11 -4.27 -25.57
CA ASP A 103 8.59 -5.61 -25.33
C ASP A 103 8.28 -5.75 -23.82
N GLY A 104 7.20 -6.45 -23.44
CA GLY A 104 6.63 -6.47 -22.08
C GLY A 104 7.60 -6.81 -20.92
N THR A 105 8.84 -7.20 -21.21
CA THR A 105 9.91 -7.37 -20.22
C THR A 105 10.26 -6.06 -19.47
N LEU A 106 10.00 -4.89 -20.05
CA LEU A 106 10.23 -3.62 -19.36
C LEU A 106 9.15 -3.34 -18.30
N GLU A 107 7.89 -3.55 -18.65
CA GLU A 107 6.74 -3.41 -17.76
C GLU A 107 6.89 -4.29 -16.52
N ASP A 108 7.25 -5.57 -16.69
CA ASP A 108 7.46 -6.48 -15.55
C ASP A 108 8.60 -6.00 -14.63
N ARG A 109 9.66 -5.41 -15.17
CA ARG A 109 10.75 -4.85 -14.35
C ARG A 109 10.33 -3.62 -13.58
N LEU A 110 9.53 -2.74 -14.18
CA LEU A 110 9.01 -1.54 -13.53
C LEU A 110 7.99 -1.91 -12.45
N CYS A 111 7.11 -2.87 -12.73
CA CYS A 111 6.18 -3.44 -11.76
C CYS A 111 6.93 -4.08 -10.58
N LEU A 112 7.95 -4.89 -10.84
CA LEU A 112 8.79 -5.48 -9.78
C LEU A 112 9.48 -4.40 -8.94
N LEU A 113 10.11 -3.42 -9.59
CA LEU A 113 10.80 -2.31 -8.94
C LEU A 113 9.85 -1.51 -8.03
N SER A 114 8.64 -1.24 -8.53
CA SER A 114 7.57 -0.53 -7.84
C SER A 114 7.16 -1.25 -6.54
N HIS A 115 6.82 -2.53 -6.64
CA HIS A 115 6.41 -3.33 -5.49
C HIS A 115 7.53 -3.51 -4.46
N GLU A 116 8.78 -3.69 -4.90
CA GLU A 116 9.92 -3.77 -3.98
C GLU A 116 10.16 -2.43 -3.27
N ALA A 117 10.13 -1.32 -4.00
CA ALA A 117 10.32 0.01 -3.41
C ALA A 117 9.20 0.36 -2.42
N LEU A 118 7.95 0.02 -2.75
CA LEU A 118 6.79 0.17 -1.87
C LEU A 118 6.95 -0.66 -0.58
N ALA A 119 7.34 -1.93 -0.69
CA ALA A 119 7.56 -2.79 0.47
C ALA A 119 8.72 -2.29 1.36
N GLU A 120 9.80 -1.79 0.75
CA GLU A 120 10.91 -1.17 1.49
C GLU A 120 10.47 0.14 2.18
N ALA A 121 9.65 0.95 1.52
CA ALA A 121 9.10 2.18 2.10
C ALA A 121 8.17 1.90 3.29
N LEU A 122 7.31 0.88 3.21
CA LEU A 122 6.48 0.42 4.34
C LEU A 122 7.32 -0.09 5.52
N ASN A 123 8.54 -0.58 5.27
CA ASN A 123 9.47 -1.00 6.30
C ASN A 123 10.36 0.12 6.86
N LYS A 124 10.29 1.35 6.32
CA LYS A 124 10.98 2.50 6.91
C LYS A 124 10.45 2.76 8.31
N ASN A 125 11.36 3.14 9.22
CA ASN A 125 11.05 3.32 10.64
C ASN A 125 9.82 4.20 10.87
N THR A 126 9.69 5.31 10.15
CA THR A 126 8.58 6.25 10.30
C THR A 126 7.24 5.60 9.95
N VAL A 127 7.11 5.04 8.75
CA VAL A 127 5.88 4.40 8.26
C VAL A 127 5.53 3.18 9.11
N LYS A 128 6.52 2.33 9.39
CA LYS A 128 6.37 1.15 10.23
C LYS A 128 5.86 1.51 11.62
N SER A 129 6.42 2.55 12.25
CA SER A 129 5.97 3.00 13.57
C SER A 129 4.54 3.53 13.55
N LEU A 130 4.13 4.27 12.52
CA LEU A 130 2.75 4.74 12.37
C LEU A 130 1.77 3.56 12.27
N LEU A 131 2.07 2.60 11.40
CA LEU A 131 1.25 1.39 11.20
C LEU A 131 1.15 0.55 12.48
N LEU A 132 2.29 0.25 13.12
CA LEU A 132 2.30 -0.54 14.36
C LEU A 132 1.57 0.16 15.50
N THR A 133 1.64 1.50 15.57
CA THR A 133 0.86 2.27 16.55
C THR A 133 -0.63 2.07 16.31
N LEU A 134 -1.11 2.20 15.07
CA LEU A 134 -2.51 1.96 14.71
C LEU A 134 -2.94 0.52 15.04
N PHE A 135 -2.14 -0.48 14.66
CA PHE A 135 -2.47 -1.88 14.91
C PHE A 135 -2.48 -2.22 16.41
N SER A 136 -1.68 -1.54 17.22
CA SER A 136 -1.61 -1.80 18.67
C SER A 136 -2.90 -1.49 19.42
N GLU A 137 -3.79 -0.69 18.82
CA GLU A 137 -5.12 -0.39 19.36
C GLU A 137 -6.04 -1.62 19.39
N ASN A 138 -5.81 -2.59 18.50
CA ASN A 138 -6.52 -3.87 18.51
C ASN A 138 -5.67 -4.95 19.22
N PRO A 139 -6.11 -5.48 20.38
CA PRO A 139 -5.37 -6.49 21.12
C PRO A 139 -5.03 -7.76 20.32
N ALA A 140 -5.86 -8.13 19.32
CA ALA A 140 -5.64 -9.31 18.50
C ALA A 140 -4.45 -9.19 17.53
N LEU A 141 -3.94 -7.97 17.31
CA LEU A 141 -2.87 -7.69 16.34
C LEU A 141 -1.51 -7.45 17.01
N GLN A 142 -1.47 -7.22 18.33
CA GLN A 142 -0.27 -6.80 19.05
C GLN A 142 0.89 -7.79 18.94
N THR A 143 0.61 -9.08 18.73
CA THR A 143 1.63 -10.14 18.62
C THR A 143 2.02 -10.46 17.18
N LYS A 144 1.39 -9.84 16.17
CA LYS A 144 1.64 -10.14 14.76
C LYS A 144 2.78 -9.27 14.22
N LEU A 145 3.56 -9.83 13.30
CA LEU A 145 4.60 -9.12 12.57
C LEU A 145 3.98 -8.23 11.48
N LEU A 146 4.68 -7.15 11.11
CA LEU A 146 4.17 -6.20 10.11
C LEU A 146 3.84 -6.88 8.77
N HIS A 147 4.64 -7.84 8.31
CA HIS A 147 4.40 -8.55 7.04
C HIS A 147 3.20 -9.52 7.08
N GLU A 148 2.67 -9.82 8.28
CA GLU A 148 1.42 -10.57 8.47
C GLU A 148 0.21 -9.63 8.48
N LEU A 149 0.42 -8.37 8.87
CA LEU A 149 -0.60 -7.33 8.98
C LEU A 149 -0.73 -6.49 7.71
N VAL A 150 0.35 -6.32 6.97
CA VAL A 150 0.42 -5.54 5.74
C VAL A 150 1.00 -6.42 4.64
N ILE A 151 0.30 -6.47 3.51
CA ILE A 151 0.63 -7.29 2.37
C ILE A 151 0.85 -6.36 1.18
N VAL A 152 1.92 -6.59 0.43
CA VAL A 152 2.15 -5.98 -0.88
C VAL A 152 2.19 -7.12 -1.88
N LYS A 153 1.24 -7.17 -2.80
CA LYS A 153 1.10 -8.20 -3.82
C LYS A 153 0.83 -7.55 -5.16
N ASP A 154 1.24 -8.23 -6.23
CA ASP A 154 0.88 -7.88 -7.59
C ASP A 154 -0.55 -8.36 -7.88
N PRO A 155 -1.51 -7.44 -8.10
CA PRO A 155 -2.91 -7.79 -8.35
C PRO A 155 -3.13 -8.49 -9.70
N ASP A 156 -2.22 -8.30 -10.68
CA ASP A 156 -2.31 -8.96 -11.98
C ASP A 156 -1.78 -10.41 -11.92
N GLY A 157 -1.18 -10.82 -10.80
CA GLY A 157 -0.69 -12.19 -10.58
C GLY A 157 0.55 -12.56 -11.38
N ARG A 158 1.30 -11.58 -11.90
CA ARG A 158 2.59 -11.78 -12.59
C ARG A 158 3.65 -12.24 -11.59
N PHE A 159 3.56 -11.74 -10.35
CA PHE A 159 4.41 -12.16 -9.23
C PHE A 159 3.59 -12.79 -8.09
N ASP A 160 3.71 -14.10 -7.92
CA ASP A 160 3.10 -14.84 -6.80
C ASP A 160 3.94 -14.76 -5.52
N LYS A 161 4.06 -13.55 -4.94
CA LYS A 161 4.74 -13.33 -3.66
C LYS A 161 4.17 -12.14 -2.88
N ASN A 162 4.24 -12.19 -1.55
CA ASN A 162 4.10 -11.00 -0.72
C ASN A 162 5.46 -10.28 -0.64
N PHE A 163 5.58 -9.09 -1.23
CA PHE A 163 6.81 -8.31 -1.24
C PHE A 163 7.21 -7.80 0.15
N MET A 164 6.29 -7.78 1.12
CA MET A 164 6.62 -7.50 2.52
C MET A 164 7.40 -8.64 3.19
N ASN A 165 7.35 -9.85 2.63
CA ASN A 165 8.09 -11.00 3.12
C ASN A 165 9.49 -10.99 2.50
N VAL A 166 10.35 -10.11 3.03
CA VAL A 166 11.78 -10.15 2.70
C VAL A 166 12.36 -11.31 3.50
N ALA A 167 12.59 -12.45 2.86
CA ALA A 167 13.32 -13.55 3.48
C ALA A 167 14.61 -12.99 4.08
N ALA A 168 14.82 -13.25 5.37
CA ALA A 168 16.04 -12.88 6.09
C ALA A 168 17.26 -13.60 5.53
#